data_AF-A0A2V9KL57-F1
#
_entry.id   AF-A0A2V9KL57-F1
#
_cell.length_a   1.000
_cell.length_b   1.000
_cell.length_c   1.000
_cell.angle_alpha   90.00
_cell.angle_beta   90.00
_cell.angle_gamma   90.00
#
_symmetry.space_group_name_H-M   'P 1'
#
loop_
_entity.id
_entity.type
_entity.pdbx_description
1 polymer ?
#
loop_
_entity_poly.entity_id
_entity_poly.type
_entity_poly.pdbx_seq_one_letter_code
_entity_poly.pdbx_strand_id
1 'polypeptide(L)'
;MTNQQHKAENNDPLAVESKGRSPFFPDQPVPVELFVGRSAQIDYIMTRGAGQVAQGKPVSVFLEGEYGIGKTSVARFTQWMAERSDGLLGIYATLERAESMDDVGAAVLQATLKSGAYNPKLGERIREGMATFVGEQSLFGLTIHAEALRRE
;
A
#
# COMPACT_ATOMS: atom_id res chain seq x y z
N MET A 1 9.61 19.15 59.69
CA MET A 1 8.50 18.18 59.80
C MET A 1 7.27 18.93 59.32
N THR A 2 6.61 18.67 58.18
CA THR A 2 6.50 17.48 57.35
C THR A 2 5.94 17.89 55.97
N ASN A 3 6.43 17.21 54.93
CA ASN A 3 6.06 17.25 53.52
C ASN A 3 4.61 16.81 53.26
N GLN A 4 3.85 17.51 52.39
CA GLN A 4 2.78 16.95 51.52
C GLN A 4 2.64 17.86 50.29
N GLN A 5 3.31 17.54 49.17
CA GLN A 5 2.86 16.69 48.06
C GLN A 5 1.95 17.39 47.05
N HIS A 6 2.58 17.81 45.95
CA HIS A 6 2.00 18.01 44.63
C HIS A 6 1.14 16.81 44.23
N LYS A 7 -0.08 17.06 43.76
CA LYS A 7 -0.82 16.14 42.90
C LYS A 7 -1.08 16.86 41.58
N ALA A 8 -0.19 16.63 40.61
CA ALA A 8 -0.48 16.93 39.22
C ALA A 8 -1.58 15.96 38.78
N GLU A 9 -2.73 16.49 38.40
CA GLU A 9 -3.76 15.74 37.69
C GLU A 9 -3.18 15.38 36.31
N ASN A 10 -2.77 14.12 36.17
CA ASN A 10 -2.45 13.52 34.88
C ASN A 10 -3.73 13.48 34.05
N ASN A 11 -3.92 14.51 33.25
CA ASN A 11 -4.94 14.53 32.21
C ASN A 11 -4.41 13.67 31.06
N ASP A 12 -4.64 12.37 31.14
CA ASP A 12 -4.37 11.43 30.05
C ASP A 12 -5.30 11.76 28.88
N PRO A 13 -4.77 12.23 27.73
CA PRO A 13 -5.58 12.63 26.59
C PRO A 13 -6.27 11.45 25.87
N LEU A 14 -6.12 10.20 26.35
CA LEU A 14 -6.64 9.00 25.69
C LEU A 14 -7.95 8.46 26.28
N ALA A 15 -8.54 9.10 27.28
CA ALA A 15 -9.76 8.59 27.93
C ALA A 15 -11.06 9.15 27.34
N VAL A 16 -11.34 8.92 26.06
CA VAL A 16 -12.72 8.99 25.52
C VAL A 16 -12.94 7.88 24.47
N GLU A 17 -12.99 6.63 24.92
CA GLU A 17 -13.62 5.57 24.13
C GLU A 17 -15.14 5.73 24.16
N SER A 18 -15.70 6.43 23.15
CA SER A 18 -17.13 6.41 22.91
C SER A 18 -17.52 5.04 22.36
N LYS A 19 -18.05 4.16 23.22
CA LYS A 19 -18.64 2.89 22.81
C LYS A 19 -19.74 3.13 21.76
N GLY A 20 -19.51 2.66 20.53
CA GLY A 20 -20.56 2.62 19.49
C GLY A 20 -20.15 3.04 18.08
N ARG A 21 -18.91 3.51 17.84
CA ARG A 21 -18.40 3.76 16.47
C ARG A 21 -17.23 2.85 16.16
N SER A 22 -17.28 2.22 14.98
CA SER A 22 -16.15 1.49 14.41
C SER A 22 -14.91 2.40 14.39
N PRO A 23 -13.75 1.95 14.89
CA PRO A 23 -12.52 2.74 14.83
C PRO A 23 -11.89 2.72 13.42
N PHE A 24 -12.51 1.99 12.49
CA PHE A 24 -12.10 1.87 11.11
C PHE A 24 -12.82 2.94 10.27
N PHE A 25 -12.10 4.00 9.90
CA PHE A 25 -12.59 5.03 8.99
C PHE A 25 -12.07 4.77 7.57
N PRO A 26 -12.91 4.89 6.53
CA PRO A 26 -12.42 4.90 5.15
C PRO A 26 -11.41 6.04 4.96
N ASP A 27 -10.38 5.79 4.14
CA ASP A 27 -9.29 6.71 3.80
C ASP A 27 -8.30 7.11 4.92
N GLN A 28 -8.47 6.60 6.14
CA GLN A 28 -7.50 6.80 7.22
C GLN A 28 -6.75 5.50 7.54
N PRO A 29 -5.42 5.55 7.72
CA PRO A 29 -4.67 4.39 8.21
C PRO A 29 -5.16 4.04 9.63
N VAL A 30 -5.40 2.75 9.84
CA VAL A 30 -5.82 2.24 11.15
C VAL A 30 -4.65 2.35 12.12
N PRO A 31 -4.85 2.94 13.32
CA PRO A 31 -3.84 2.94 14.39
C PRO A 31 -3.23 1.55 14.61
N VAL A 32 -1.92 1.47 14.83
CA VAL A 32 -1.19 0.18 14.96
C VAL A 32 -1.71 -0.64 16.14
N GLU A 33 -2.23 0.04 17.16
CA GLU A 33 -2.84 -0.53 18.37
C GLU A 33 -4.13 -1.32 18.06
N LEU A 34 -4.74 -1.08 16.91
CA LEU A 34 -5.96 -1.77 16.46
C LEU A 34 -5.66 -2.97 15.53
N PHE A 35 -4.38 -3.22 15.23
CA PHE A 35 -3.93 -4.44 14.53
C PHE A 35 -3.74 -5.63 15.47
N VAL A 36 -4.09 -5.49 16.75
CA VAL A 36 -4.02 -6.58 17.73
C VAL A 36 -4.81 -7.79 17.22
N GLY A 37 -4.16 -8.95 17.20
CA GLY A 37 -4.76 -10.20 16.70
C GLY A 37 -4.67 -10.42 15.19
N ARG A 38 -4.00 -9.52 14.42
CA ARG A 38 -3.78 -9.69 12.97
C ARG A 38 -2.44 -10.31 12.59
N SER A 39 -1.61 -10.63 13.58
CA SER A 39 -0.25 -11.10 13.37
C SER A 39 -0.17 -12.35 12.50
N ALA A 40 -1.12 -13.29 12.64
CA ALA A 40 -1.15 -14.51 11.84
C ALA A 40 -1.43 -14.23 10.35
N GLN A 41 -2.37 -13.32 10.04
CA GLN A 41 -2.67 -12.94 8.66
C GLN A 41 -1.51 -12.16 8.04
N ILE A 42 -0.91 -11.26 8.81
CA ILE A 42 0.25 -10.49 8.39
C ILE A 42 1.43 -11.43 8.11
N ASP A 43 1.75 -12.34 9.02
CA ASP A 43 2.83 -13.31 8.86
C ASP A 43 2.60 -14.21 7.64
N TYR A 44 1.36 -14.66 7.41
CA TYR A 44 1.02 -15.40 6.20
C TYR A 44 1.28 -14.61 4.92
N ILE A 45 0.82 -13.35 4.85
CA ILE A 45 1.03 -12.48 3.68
C ILE A 45 2.51 -12.24 3.46
N MET A 46 3.29 -12.00 4.51
CA MET A 46 4.73 -11.74 4.41
C MET A 46 5.51 -12.99 4.02
N THR A 47 5.24 -14.15 4.62
CA THR A 47 6.04 -15.37 4.39
C THR A 47 5.62 -16.13 3.14
N ARG A 48 4.30 -16.28 2.91
CA ARG A 48 3.74 -17.07 1.79
C ARG A 48 3.39 -16.22 0.57
N GLY A 49 3.18 -14.92 0.75
CA GLY A 49 2.98 -13.95 -0.34
C GLY A 49 4.29 -13.27 -0.72
N ALA A 50 4.61 -12.16 -0.03
CA ALA A 50 5.72 -11.27 -0.37
C ALA A 50 7.07 -12.01 -0.46
N GLY A 51 7.39 -12.86 0.52
CA GLY A 51 8.64 -13.61 0.54
C GLY A 51 8.79 -14.60 -0.62
N GLN A 52 7.70 -15.17 -1.13
CA GLN A 52 7.76 -16.01 -2.34
C GLN A 52 7.93 -15.16 -3.61
N VAL A 53 7.26 -14.01 -3.68
CA VAL A 53 7.39 -13.05 -4.79
C VAL A 53 8.80 -12.49 -4.89
N ALA A 54 9.42 -12.18 -3.75
CA ALA A 54 10.82 -11.75 -3.68
C ALA A 54 11.81 -12.80 -4.23
N GLN A 55 11.43 -14.07 -4.22
CA GLN A 55 12.19 -15.18 -4.82
C GLN A 55 11.83 -15.45 -6.29
N GLY A 56 11.02 -14.57 -6.91
CA GLY A 56 10.61 -14.68 -8.31
C GLY A 56 9.44 -15.63 -8.55
N LYS A 57 8.71 -16.05 -7.50
CA LYS A 57 7.51 -16.90 -7.65
C LYS A 57 6.25 -16.04 -7.53
N PRO A 58 5.45 -15.87 -8.61
CA PRO A 58 4.20 -15.14 -8.53
C PRO A 58 3.21 -15.82 -7.57
N VAL A 59 2.60 -15.05 -6.66
CA VAL A 59 1.59 -15.53 -5.71
C VAL A 59 0.43 -14.55 -5.66
N SER A 60 -0.80 -15.08 -5.66
CA SER A 60 -2.02 -14.32 -5.44
C SER A 60 -2.53 -14.56 -4.02
N VAL A 61 -2.92 -13.49 -3.31
CA VAL A 61 -3.51 -13.56 -1.97
C VAL A 61 -4.83 -12.80 -1.97
N PHE A 62 -5.88 -13.42 -1.44
CA PHE A 62 -7.19 -12.82 -1.27
C PHE A 62 -7.40 -12.47 0.21
N LEU A 63 -7.72 -11.20 0.49
CA LEU A 63 -8.08 -10.74 1.84
C LEU A 63 -9.60 -10.57 1.88
N GLU A 64 -10.27 -11.52 2.54
CA GLU A 64 -11.72 -11.54 2.67
C GLU A 64 -12.17 -11.15 4.09
N GLY A 65 -13.42 -10.70 4.22
CA GLY A 65 -14.01 -10.32 5.49
C GLY A 65 -15.03 -9.19 5.37
N GLU A 66 -15.70 -8.88 6.48
CA GLU A 66 -16.78 -7.89 6.53
C GLU A 66 -16.34 -6.46 6.18
N TYR A 67 -17.28 -5.62 5.76
CA TYR A 67 -17.02 -4.21 5.51
C TYR A 67 -16.50 -3.52 6.79
N GLY A 68 -15.51 -2.65 6.65
CA GLY A 68 -14.91 -1.94 7.79
C GLY A 68 -14.00 -2.78 8.69
N ILE A 69 -13.80 -4.08 8.47
CA ILE A 69 -12.97 -4.93 9.35
C ILE A 69 -11.45 -4.65 9.29
N GLY A 70 -11.02 -3.71 8.44
CA GLY A 70 -9.61 -3.31 8.29
C GLY A 70 -8.82 -4.02 7.19
N LYS A 71 -9.47 -4.64 6.19
CA LYS A 71 -8.79 -5.34 5.08
C LYS A 71 -7.79 -4.46 4.33
N THR A 72 -8.22 -3.26 3.92
CA THR A 72 -7.37 -2.29 3.22
C THR A 72 -6.17 -1.88 4.09
N SER A 73 -6.37 -1.75 5.39
CA SER A 73 -5.30 -1.39 6.33
C SER A 73 -4.27 -2.50 6.46
N VAL A 74 -4.70 -3.77 6.55
CA VAL A 74 -3.79 -4.93 6.50
C VAL A 74 -3.02 -4.96 5.19
N ALA A 75 -3.70 -4.84 4.05
CA ALA A 75 -3.05 -4.83 2.74
C ALA A 75 -1.97 -3.73 2.63
N ARG A 76 -2.30 -2.49 3.04
CA ARG A 76 -1.35 -1.37 3.01
C ARG A 76 -0.19 -1.55 3.99
N PHE A 77 -0.45 -2.08 5.18
CA PHE A 77 0.61 -2.35 6.15
C PHE A 77 1.58 -3.42 5.63
N THR A 78 1.07 -4.53 5.08
CA THR A 78 1.91 -5.58 4.49
C THR A 78 2.65 -5.10 3.25
N GLN A 79 2.05 -4.23 2.43
CA GLN A 79 2.74 -3.59 1.31
C GLN A 79 3.93 -2.75 1.80
N TRP A 80 3.71 -1.87 2.77
CA TRP A 80 4.76 -1.04 3.35
C TRP A 80 5.91 -1.86 3.96
N MET A 81 5.58 -2.99 4.60
CA MET A 81 6.60 -3.91 5.11
C MET A 81 7.38 -4.55 3.97
N ALA A 82 6.69 -5.13 2.97
CA ALA A 82 7.33 -5.80 1.84
C ALA A 82 8.25 -4.87 1.03
N GLU A 83 7.88 -3.59 0.90
CA GLU A 83 8.75 -2.57 0.29
C GLU A 83 10.06 -2.37 1.07
N ARG A 84 10.02 -2.47 2.40
CA ARG A 84 11.17 -2.24 3.29
C ARG A 84 12.01 -3.49 3.54
N SER A 85 11.37 -4.64 3.79
CA SER A 85 12.05 -5.90 4.14
C SER A 85 12.57 -6.62 2.91
N ASP A 86 11.76 -6.67 1.85
CA ASP A 86 12.01 -7.51 0.68
C ASP A 86 12.39 -6.69 -0.56
N GLY A 87 12.41 -5.35 -0.46
CA GLY A 87 12.77 -4.45 -1.55
C GLY A 87 11.81 -4.49 -2.73
N LEU A 88 10.58 -4.96 -2.50
CA LEU A 88 9.56 -5.05 -3.55
C LEU A 88 9.00 -3.66 -3.90
N LEU A 89 8.56 -3.49 -5.15
CA LEU A 89 7.79 -2.32 -5.56
C LEU A 89 6.32 -2.52 -5.18
N GLY A 90 5.80 -1.76 -4.23
CA GLY A 90 4.38 -1.77 -3.92
C GLY A 90 3.58 -0.91 -4.90
N ILE A 91 2.53 -1.50 -5.45
CA ILE A 91 1.59 -0.84 -6.38
C ILE A 91 0.20 -0.97 -5.79
N TYR A 92 -0.45 0.16 -5.54
CA TYR A 92 -1.83 0.20 -5.05
C TYR A 92 -2.75 0.78 -6.14
N ALA A 93 -3.61 -0.08 -6.70
CA ALA A 93 -4.63 0.31 -7.68
C ALA A 93 -6.02 0.11 -7.07
N THR A 94 -6.83 1.16 -7.04
CA THR A 94 -8.26 1.05 -6.74
C THR A 94 -9.03 0.71 -8.01
N LEU A 95 -9.95 -0.26 -7.92
CA LEU A 95 -10.80 -0.69 -9.03
C LEU A 95 -12.25 -0.25 -8.85
N GLU A 96 -12.55 0.64 -7.90
CA GLU A 96 -13.92 1.07 -7.56
C GLU A 96 -14.70 1.67 -8.73
N ARG A 97 -14.01 2.18 -9.75
CA ARG A 97 -14.60 2.81 -10.94
C ARG A 97 -14.40 2.01 -12.23
N ALA A 98 -13.88 0.80 -12.14
CA ALA A 98 -13.64 -0.04 -13.31
C ALA A 98 -14.93 -0.77 -13.71
N GLU A 99 -15.40 -0.55 -14.93
CA GLU A 99 -16.60 -1.20 -15.47
C GLU A 99 -16.24 -2.24 -16.55
N SER A 100 -15.01 -2.21 -17.03
CA SER A 100 -14.46 -3.10 -18.05
C SER A 100 -13.05 -3.58 -17.71
N MET A 101 -12.56 -4.58 -18.45
CA MET A 101 -11.19 -5.06 -18.33
C MET A 101 -10.16 -4.00 -18.73
N ASP A 102 -10.51 -3.15 -19.70
CA ASP A 102 -9.67 -2.04 -20.15
C ASP A 102 -9.49 -1.02 -19.03
N ASP A 103 -10.55 -0.75 -18.25
CA ASP A 103 -10.47 0.14 -17.08
C ASP A 103 -9.56 -0.43 -15.99
N VAL A 104 -9.59 -1.75 -15.77
CA VAL A 104 -8.68 -2.43 -14.83
C VAL A 104 -7.24 -2.28 -15.29
N GLY A 105 -6.97 -2.54 -16.57
CA GLY A 105 -5.64 -2.36 -17.16
C GLY A 105 -5.13 -0.93 -17.02
N ALA A 106 -5.99 0.06 -17.32
CA ALA A 106 -5.70 1.47 -17.17
C ALA A 106 -5.39 1.86 -15.72
N ALA A 107 -6.19 1.38 -14.76
CA ALA A 107 -6.01 1.65 -13.33
C ALA A 107 -4.67 1.09 -12.81
N VAL A 108 -4.34 -0.16 -13.17
CA VAL A 108 -3.08 -0.80 -12.77
C VAL A 108 -1.87 -0.10 -13.38
N LEU A 109 -1.93 0.24 -14.67
CA LEU A 109 -0.85 0.94 -15.37
C LEU A 109 -0.63 2.33 -14.78
N GLN A 110 -1.70 3.09 -14.53
CA GLN A 110 -1.60 4.40 -13.92
C GLN A 110 -1.06 4.33 -12.49
N ALA A 111 -1.47 3.33 -11.69
CA ALA A 111 -0.93 3.10 -10.36
C ALA A 111 0.57 2.74 -10.41
N THR A 112 0.98 1.92 -11.38
CA THR A 112 2.37 1.52 -11.58
C THR A 112 3.24 2.73 -11.92
N LEU A 113 2.81 3.59 -12.84
CA LEU A 113 3.54 4.82 -13.18
C LEU A 113 3.66 5.76 -11.97
N LYS A 114 2.61 5.87 -11.15
CA LYS A 114 2.61 6.68 -9.92
C LYS A 114 3.51 6.11 -8.83
N SER A 115 3.69 4.79 -8.76
CA SER A 115 4.50 4.14 -7.72
C SER A 115 5.97 4.59 -7.73
N GLY A 116 6.50 4.97 -8.90
CA GLY A 116 7.85 5.52 -9.06
C GLY A 116 7.97 7.04 -8.88
N ALA A 117 6.89 7.78 -8.63
CA ALA A 117 6.91 9.25 -8.65
C ALA A 117 7.82 9.87 -7.58
N TYR A 118 7.97 9.21 -6.43
CA TYR A 118 8.76 9.71 -5.30
C TYR A 118 10.24 9.29 -5.34
N ASN A 119 10.63 8.43 -6.30
CA ASN A 119 12.01 8.01 -6.49
C ASN A 119 12.38 8.10 -7.97
N PRO A 120 13.12 9.14 -8.40
CA PRO A 120 13.44 9.38 -9.80
C PRO A 120 14.06 8.18 -10.53
N LYS A 121 14.99 7.45 -9.86
CA LYS A 121 15.66 6.27 -10.42
C LYS A 121 14.70 5.10 -10.61
N LEU A 122 13.79 4.89 -9.66
CA LEU A 122 12.79 3.84 -9.74
C LEU A 122 11.74 4.16 -10.80
N GLY A 123 11.29 5.42 -10.87
CA GLY A 123 10.39 5.90 -11.92
C GLY A 123 10.98 5.77 -13.32
N GLU A 124 12.28 5.99 -13.49
CA GLU A 124 12.99 5.77 -14.76
C GLU A 124 12.98 4.29 -15.16
N ARG A 125 13.37 3.38 -14.24
CA ARG A 125 13.32 1.93 -14.49
C ARG A 125 11.92 1.43 -14.83
N ILE A 126 10.89 1.95 -14.16
CA ILE A 126 9.49 1.61 -14.46
C ILE A 126 9.12 2.08 -15.87
N ARG A 127 9.50 3.30 -16.27
CA ARG A 127 9.24 3.82 -17.61
C ARG A 127 9.96 3.03 -18.70
N GLU A 128 11.25 2.73 -18.50
CA GLU A 128 12.05 1.90 -19.41
C GLU A 128 11.46 0.50 -19.58
N GLY A 129 11.09 -0.14 -18.46
CA GLY A 129 10.41 -1.44 -18.48
C GLY A 129 9.11 -1.37 -19.27
N MET A 130 8.25 -0.39 -18.99
CA MET A 130 6.95 -0.26 -19.67
C MET A 130 7.10 0.09 -21.16
N ALA A 131 8.07 0.92 -21.54
CA ALA A 131 8.35 1.24 -22.93
C ALA A 131 8.71 -0.02 -23.76
N THR A 132 9.36 -1.00 -23.12
CA THR A 132 9.72 -2.28 -23.74
C THR A 132 8.48 -3.14 -24.04
N PHE A 133 7.43 -3.07 -23.21
CA PHE A 133 6.26 -3.93 -23.30
C PHE A 133 5.05 -3.31 -24.00
N VAL A 134 4.88 -1.99 -23.94
CA VAL A 134 3.65 -1.32 -24.38
C VAL A 134 3.77 -0.76 -25.81
N GLY A 135 4.97 -0.65 -26.37
CA GLY A 135 5.18 0.02 -27.66
C GLY A 135 4.78 1.50 -27.62
N GLU A 136 4.95 2.22 -28.74
CA GLU A 136 4.49 3.61 -28.86
C GLU A 136 2.96 3.66 -28.86
N GLN A 137 2.36 3.84 -27.68
CA GLN A 137 0.99 4.30 -27.57
C GLN A 137 0.94 5.55 -26.70
N SER A 138 0.23 6.56 -27.20
CA SER A 138 -0.14 7.76 -26.46
C SER A 138 -1.03 7.35 -25.28
N LEU A 139 -0.42 7.16 -24.12
CA LEU A 139 -1.09 6.63 -22.96
C LEU A 139 -1.59 7.81 -22.11
N PHE A 140 -2.91 8.04 -22.11
CA PHE A 140 -3.60 8.99 -21.21
C PHE A 140 -2.97 10.40 -21.15
N GLY A 141 -2.56 10.97 -22.29
CA GLY A 141 -1.98 12.32 -22.36
C GLY A 141 -0.51 12.42 -21.94
N LEU A 142 0.16 11.30 -21.65
CA LEU A 142 1.60 11.19 -21.49
C LEU A 142 2.19 10.56 -22.75
N THR A 143 2.91 11.35 -23.55
CA THR A 143 3.68 10.85 -24.68
C THR A 143 4.97 10.23 -24.15
N ILE A 144 5.04 8.90 -24.11
CA ILE A 144 6.27 8.18 -23.80
C ILE A 144 7.03 8.00 -25.11
N HIS A 145 8.11 8.76 -25.29
CA HIS A 145 8.99 8.64 -26.46
C HIS A 145 9.96 7.47 -26.27
N ALA A 146 9.58 6.30 -26.78
CA ALA A 146 10.42 5.10 -26.76
C ALA A 146 11.68 5.22 -27.63
N GLU A 147 11.72 6.17 -28.59
CA GLU A 147 12.90 6.44 -29.41
C GLU A 147 14.04 7.13 -28.66
N ALA A 148 13.80 7.75 -27.48
CA ALA A 148 14.83 8.48 -26.73
C ALA A 148 15.75 7.58 -25.88
N LEU A 149 15.40 6.31 -25.68
CA LEU A 149 16.17 5.35 -24.87
C LEU A 149 16.99 4.35 -25.72
N ARG A 150 16.99 4.52 -27.05
CA ARG A 150 17.92 3.84 -27.96
C ARG A 150 19.05 4.78 -28.38
N ARG A 151 19.89 5.22 -27.44
CA ARG A 151 21.23 5.72 -27.76
C ARG A 151 22.27 5.19 -26.79
N GLU A 152 23.19 4.46 -27.41
CA GLU A 152 24.46 3.84 -26.97
C GLU A 152 24.35 2.53 -26.16
#